data_AF-A0AAD6V9Q7-F1
#
_entry.id   AF-A0AAD6V9Q7-F1
#
_cell.length_a   1.000
_cell.length_b   1.000
_cell.length_c   1.000
_cell.angle_alpha   90.00
_cell.angle_beta   90.00
_cell.angle_gamma   90.00
#
_symmetry.space_group_name_H-M   'P 1'
#
loop_
_entity.id
_entity.type
_entity.pdbx_description
1 polymer ?
#
loop_
_entity_poly.entity_id
_entity_poly.type
_entity_poly.pdbx_seq_one_letter_code
_entity_poly.pdbx_strand_id
1 'polypeptide(L)'
;MLYNNTVYPPSTRNVKGMGSMKKGHRTNGEMWINIRRSWAGFSRGAYFNENLTIGEFVDQVVRDVSTEEGFQHFQEGWYVEVQSFRKALNPEEHGEMIKERFDGAETVHAKVFNEYGQLLDWDFASGWHLH
;
A
#
# COMPACT_ATOMS: atom_id res chain seq x y z
N MET A 1 10.26 -30.26 -0.58
CA MET A 1 10.58 -29.05 -1.35
C MET A 1 11.02 -27.99 -0.35
N LEU A 2 12.30 -27.62 -0.34
CA LEU A 2 12.83 -26.61 0.59
C LEU A 2 12.66 -25.24 -0.05
N TYR A 3 11.79 -24.40 0.53
CA TYR A 3 11.70 -22.99 0.16
C TYR A 3 12.96 -22.29 0.66
N ASN A 4 13.85 -21.90 -0.24
CA ASN A 4 14.95 -20.98 0.06
C ASN A 4 14.35 -19.59 0.32
N ASN A 5 13.94 -19.34 1.56
CA ASN A 5 13.58 -18.02 2.03
C ASN A 5 14.90 -17.30 2.38
N THR A 6 15.57 -16.73 1.38
CA THR A 6 16.72 -15.84 1.62
C THR A 6 16.21 -14.58 2.29
N VAL A 7 16.20 -14.58 3.63
CA VAL A 7 16.03 -13.38 4.45
C VAL A 7 17.29 -12.55 4.25
N TYR A 8 17.21 -11.51 3.42
CA TYR A 8 18.29 -10.55 3.30
C TYR A 8 18.38 -9.79 4.63
N PRO A 9 19.56 -9.68 5.27
CA PRO A 9 19.70 -8.85 6.44
C PRO A 9 19.35 -7.40 6.05
N PRO A 10 18.50 -6.69 6.82
CA PRO A 10 18.12 -5.33 6.49
C PRO A 10 19.37 -4.46 6.37
N SER A 11 19.50 -3.74 5.25
CA SER A 11 20.61 -2.82 5.02
C SER A 11 20.60 -1.74 6.11
N THR A 12 21.61 -1.73 6.99
CA THR A 12 21.78 -0.76 8.08
C THR A 12 22.32 0.60 7.61
N ARG A 13 22.59 0.78 6.31
CA ARG A 13 23.16 2.01 5.77
C ARG A 13 22.06 2.96 5.32
N ASN A 14 21.96 4.11 5.97
CA ASN A 14 21.20 5.27 5.51
C ASN A 14 21.81 5.75 4.17
N VAL A 15 21.23 5.33 3.04
CA VAL A 15 21.60 5.81 1.72
C VAL A 15 20.57 6.87 1.34
N LYS A 16 20.96 8.14 1.27
CA LYS A 16 20.12 9.19 0.66
C LYS A 16 20.34 9.17 -0.85
N GLY A 17 19.25 9.11 -1.64
CA GLY A 17 19.30 9.14 -3.11
C GLY A 17 18.74 7.87 -3.77
N MET A 18 19.11 7.60 -5.02
CA MET A 18 18.54 6.55 -5.89
C MET A 18 18.61 5.10 -5.33
N GLY A 19 19.37 4.88 -4.25
CA GLY A 19 19.47 3.61 -3.53
C GLY A 19 18.44 3.42 -2.41
N SER A 20 17.72 4.46 -1.99
CA SER A 20 16.87 4.45 -0.81
C SER A 20 15.48 3.82 -1.03
N MET A 21 15.05 3.73 -2.30
CA MET A 21 13.76 3.18 -2.72
C MET A 21 13.92 1.79 -3.36
N LYS A 22 14.99 1.07 -2.98
CA LYS A 22 15.29 -0.27 -3.52
C LYS A 22 14.83 -1.36 -2.57
N LYS A 23 14.55 -2.53 -3.15
CA LYS A 23 14.28 -3.75 -2.40
C LYS A 23 15.39 -4.03 -1.38
N GLY A 24 15.00 -4.41 -0.17
CA GLY A 24 15.87 -4.70 0.98
C GLY A 24 16.41 -3.47 1.71
N HIS A 25 16.13 -2.25 1.23
CA HIS A 25 16.62 -1.04 1.87
C HIS A 25 15.76 -0.66 3.08
N ARG A 26 16.42 -0.24 4.17
CA ARG A 26 15.80 0.35 5.36
C ARG A 26 16.49 1.66 5.72
N THR A 27 15.70 2.64 6.14
CA THR A 27 16.22 3.88 6.73
C THR A 27 15.50 4.08 8.05
N ASN A 28 16.24 4.08 9.16
CA ASN A 28 15.70 4.28 10.51
C ASN A 28 14.50 3.36 10.89
N GLY A 29 14.54 2.09 10.47
CA GLY A 29 13.44 1.15 10.72
C GLY A 29 12.21 1.38 9.83
N GLU A 30 12.35 2.17 8.76
CA GLU A 30 11.31 2.36 7.76
C GLU A 30 11.71 1.70 6.42
N MET A 31 10.72 1.27 5.66
CA MET A 31 10.87 0.78 4.29
C MET A 31 10.06 1.61 3.32
N TRP A 32 10.55 1.73 2.09
CA TRP A 32 9.81 2.37 1.01
C TRP A 32 8.78 1.40 0.43
N ILE A 33 7.53 1.80 0.26
CA ILE A 33 6.49 1.05 -0.46
C ILE A 33 5.85 1.96 -1.50
N ASN A 34 5.62 1.43 -2.70
CA ASN A 34 4.89 2.11 -3.76
C ASN A 34 3.39 1.83 -3.63
N ILE A 35 2.57 2.86 -3.66
CA ILE A 35 1.11 2.80 -3.61
C ILE A 35 0.58 3.19 -4.98
N ARG A 36 -0.03 2.22 -5.66
CA ARG A 36 -0.72 2.43 -6.93
C ARG A 36 -2.22 2.51 -6.67
N ARG A 37 -2.83 3.63 -7.00
CA ARG A 37 -4.27 3.82 -6.87
C ARG A 37 -4.94 3.37 -8.18
N SER A 38 -6.10 2.72 -8.12
CA SER A 38 -6.85 2.41 -9.36
C SER A 38 -7.29 3.69 -10.08
N TRP A 39 -7.62 4.70 -9.29
CA TRP A 39 -8.22 5.95 -9.74
C TRP A 39 -7.21 7.08 -10.03
N ALA A 40 -5.90 6.80 -10.00
CA ALA A 40 -4.88 7.79 -10.33
C ALA A 40 -3.81 7.22 -11.27
N GLY A 41 -3.47 7.98 -12.32
CA GLY A 41 -2.51 7.57 -13.36
C GLY A 41 -1.04 7.46 -12.89
N PHE A 42 -0.74 7.86 -11.66
CA PHE A 42 0.62 7.79 -11.09
C PHE A 42 0.63 7.07 -9.74
N SER A 43 1.69 6.29 -9.51
CA SER A 43 1.98 5.71 -8.20
C SER A 43 2.66 6.74 -7.29
N ARG A 44 2.31 6.74 -6.01
CA ARG A 44 3.01 7.49 -4.97
C ARG A 44 3.73 6.49 -4.08
N GLY A 45 4.99 6.72 -3.75
CA GLY A 45 5.65 5.93 -2.71
C GLY A 45 5.82 6.72 -1.42
N ALA A 46 5.91 5.99 -0.31
CA ALA A 46 6.11 6.54 1.02
C ALA A 46 6.96 5.58 1.87
N TYR A 47 7.53 6.11 2.95
CA TYR A 47 8.20 5.30 3.97
C TYR A 47 7.18 4.88 5.02
N PHE A 48 7.22 3.60 5.38
CA PHE A 48 6.41 3.00 6.43
C PHE A 48 7.31 2.34 7.46
N ASN A 49 6.99 2.48 8.74
CA ASN A 49 7.69 1.79 9.82
C ASN A 49 7.57 0.27 9.63
N GLU A 50 8.70 -0.43 9.55
CA GLU A 50 8.77 -1.85 9.22
C GLU A 50 8.15 -2.77 10.28
N ASN A 51 7.88 -2.23 11.47
CA ASN A 51 7.26 -2.94 12.57
C ASN A 51 5.74 -2.70 12.68
N LEU A 52 5.14 -1.95 11.75
CA LEU A 52 3.69 -1.91 11.64
C LEU A 52 3.17 -3.31 11.36
N THR A 53 2.06 -3.67 11.98
CA THR A 53 1.26 -4.82 11.57
C THR A 53 0.66 -4.59 10.19
N ILE A 54 0.27 -5.66 9.49
CA ILE A 54 -0.46 -5.53 8.22
C ILE A 54 -1.71 -4.68 8.39
N GLY A 55 -2.46 -4.88 9.49
CA GLY A 55 -3.62 -4.06 9.83
C GLY A 55 -3.30 -2.56 9.94
N GLU A 56 -2.32 -2.19 10.76
CA GLU A 56 -1.94 -0.78 10.94
C GLU A 56 -1.41 -0.16 9.63
N PHE A 57 -0.71 -0.95 8.81
CA PHE A 57 -0.26 -0.51 7.50
C PHE A 57 -1.43 -0.24 6.54
N VAL A 58 -2.42 -1.12 6.49
CA VAL A 58 -3.65 -0.92 5.70
C VAL A 58 -4.37 0.34 6.16
N ASP A 59 -4.57 0.51 7.47
CA ASP A 59 -5.23 1.69 8.03
C ASP A 59 -4.51 2.98 7.66
N GLN A 60 -3.17 2.98 7.72
CA GLN A 60 -2.37 4.14 7.35
C GLN A 60 -2.49 4.45 5.85
N VAL A 61 -2.43 3.44 4.98
CA VAL A 61 -2.61 3.62 3.53
C VAL A 61 -4.00 4.16 3.22
N VAL A 62 -5.05 3.59 3.83
CA VAL A 62 -6.44 4.03 3.63
C VAL A 62 -6.62 5.47 4.11
N ARG A 63 -6.08 5.81 5.27
CA ARG A 63 -6.12 7.18 5.80
C ARG A 63 -5.44 8.17 4.85
N ASP A 64 -4.25 7.83 4.37
CA ASP A 64 -3.48 8.71 3.48
C ASP A 64 -4.22 8.96 2.17
N VAL A 65 -4.74 7.90 1.53
CA VAL A 65 -5.46 8.06 0.27
C VAL A 65 -6.83 8.71 0.42
N SER A 66 -7.47 8.56 1.58
CA SER A 66 -8.76 9.21 1.88
C SER A 66 -8.67 10.74 2.00
N THR A 67 -7.46 11.29 2.07
CA THR A 67 -7.25 12.75 2.03
C THR A 67 -7.12 13.31 0.61
N GLU A 68 -7.13 12.45 -0.40
CA GLU A 68 -6.95 12.84 -1.80
C GLU A 68 -8.24 13.34 -2.46
N GLU A 69 -8.09 14.04 -3.58
CA GLU A 69 -9.20 14.49 -4.41
C GLU A 69 -10.05 13.29 -4.90
N GLY A 70 -11.36 13.47 -4.88
CA GLY A 70 -12.36 12.45 -5.17
C GLY A 70 -13.03 11.90 -3.92
N PHE A 71 -12.32 11.87 -2.78
CA PHE A 71 -12.90 11.41 -1.51
C PHE A 71 -13.95 12.36 -0.92
N GLN A 72 -13.98 13.63 -1.33
CA GLN A 72 -15.10 14.53 -1.00
C GLN A 72 -16.44 14.09 -1.63
N HIS A 73 -16.41 13.20 -2.62
CA HIS A 73 -17.58 12.61 -3.28
C HIS A 73 -17.74 11.12 -2.96
N PHE A 74 -17.02 10.62 -1.97
CA PHE A 74 -17.11 9.24 -1.52
C PHE A 74 -18.49 8.98 -0.91
N GLN A 75 -19.16 7.90 -1.34
CA GLN A 75 -20.51 7.59 -0.90
C GLN A 75 -20.51 6.62 0.28
N GLU A 76 -21.63 6.57 1.01
CA GLU A 76 -21.84 5.57 2.05
C GLU A 76 -21.76 4.15 1.48
N GLY A 77 -21.21 3.22 2.26
CA GLY A 77 -21.05 1.82 1.86
C GLY A 77 -19.87 1.54 0.92
N TRP A 78 -19.23 2.58 0.37
CA TRP A 78 -18.00 2.41 -0.40
C TRP A 78 -16.82 2.15 0.53
N TYR A 79 -15.80 1.44 0.03
CA TYR A 79 -14.62 1.11 0.81
C TYR A 79 -13.35 1.09 -0.04
N VAL A 80 -12.21 1.29 0.61
CA VAL A 80 -10.89 1.14 0.00
C VAL A 80 -10.34 -0.23 0.36
N GLU A 81 -9.96 -1.01 -0.64
CA GLU A 81 -9.23 -2.25 -0.43
C GLU A 81 -7.77 -2.06 -0.82
N VAL A 82 -6.86 -2.46 0.08
CA VAL A 82 -5.43 -2.47 -0.18
C VAL A 82 -5.02 -3.88 -0.59
N GLN A 83 -4.43 -4.03 -1.78
CA GLN A 83 -4.00 -5.31 -2.31
C GLN A 83 -2.49 -5.39 -2.52
N SER A 84 -1.91 -6.55 -2.25
CA SER A 84 -0.55 -6.92 -2.62
C SER A 84 -0.56 -8.20 -3.46
N PHE A 85 0.19 -8.26 -4.56
CA PHE A 85 0.23 -9.42 -5.47
C PHE A 85 -1.17 -9.97 -5.85
N ARG A 86 -2.14 -9.06 -6.10
CA ARG A 86 -3.55 -9.37 -6.42
C ARG A 86 -4.35 -10.03 -5.29
N LYS A 87 -3.87 -9.97 -4.05
CA LYS A 87 -4.60 -10.43 -2.86
C LYS A 87 -4.87 -9.24 -1.95
N ALA A 88 -6.08 -9.16 -1.40
CA ALA A 88 -6.41 -8.19 -0.37
C ALA A 88 -5.53 -8.41 0.86
N LEU A 89 -5.03 -7.33 1.44
CA LEU A 89 -4.43 -7.33 2.76
C LEU A 89 -5.57 -7.19 3.78
N ASN A 90 -5.62 -8.10 4.76
CA ASN A 90 -6.68 -8.07 5.75
C ASN A 90 -6.35 -7.03 6.83
N PRO A 91 -7.20 -5.99 7.05
CA PRO A 91 -6.99 -5.03 8.12
C PRO A 91 -7.02 -5.66 9.53
N GLU A 92 -7.64 -6.84 9.68
CA GLU A 92 -7.67 -7.57 10.96
C GLU A 92 -6.38 -8.37 11.24
N GLU A 93 -5.43 -8.39 10.30
CA GLU A 93 -4.15 -9.10 10.43
C GLU A 93 -3.18 -8.28 11.30
N HIS A 94 -3.37 -8.37 12.62
CA HIS A 94 -2.56 -7.67 13.62
C HIS A 94 -1.35 -8.47 14.14
N GLY A 95 -1.20 -9.72 13.71
CA GLY A 95 -0.10 -10.59 14.15
C GLY A 95 1.15 -10.50 13.29
N GLU A 96 0.99 -10.28 11.98
CA GLU A 96 2.08 -10.22 11.01
C GLU A 96 2.54 -8.78 10.80
N MET A 97 3.85 -8.56 10.85
CA MET A 97 4.45 -7.25 10.58
C MET A 97 4.75 -7.06 9.10
N ILE A 98 4.78 -5.81 8.62
CA ILE A 98 5.07 -5.54 7.20
C ILE A 98 6.43 -6.08 6.76
N LYS A 99 7.45 -6.11 7.64
CA LYS A 99 8.78 -6.70 7.33
C LYS A 99 8.78 -8.20 7.09
N GLU A 100 7.75 -8.92 7.52
CA GLU A 100 7.61 -10.36 7.30
C GLU A 100 7.00 -10.64 5.92
N ARG A 101 6.26 -9.67 5.37
CA ARG A 101 5.57 -9.76 4.07
C ARG A 101 6.31 -9.02 2.94
N PHE A 102 7.00 -7.93 3.25
CA PHE A 102 7.59 -7.00 2.30
C PHE A 102 9.08 -6.78 2.57
N ASP A 103 9.87 -6.80 1.49
CA ASP A 103 11.29 -6.48 1.52
C ASP A 103 11.54 -5.00 1.19
N GLY A 104 10.52 -4.20 0.88
CA GLY A 104 10.62 -2.83 0.40
C GLY A 104 10.66 -2.72 -1.13
N ALA A 105 10.27 -1.55 -1.62
CA ALA A 105 10.06 -1.20 -3.03
C ALA A 105 8.94 -1.98 -3.75
N GLU A 106 8.20 -2.85 -3.06
CA GLU A 106 7.00 -3.47 -3.63
C GLU A 106 5.92 -2.43 -3.93
N THR A 107 4.98 -2.84 -4.78
CA THR A 107 3.78 -2.08 -5.11
C THR A 107 2.57 -2.70 -4.43
N VAL A 108 1.88 -1.91 -3.61
CA VAL A 108 0.53 -2.19 -3.14
C VAL A 108 -0.47 -1.39 -3.95
N HIS A 109 -1.66 -1.94 -4.13
CA HIS A 109 -2.74 -1.31 -4.87
C HIS A 109 -3.82 -0.84 -3.90
N ALA A 110 -4.12 0.45 -3.89
CA ALA A 110 -5.34 0.95 -3.26
C ALA A 110 -6.43 1.00 -4.32
N LYS A 111 -7.58 0.37 -4.06
CA LYS A 111 -8.72 0.32 -4.98
C LYS A 111 -9.99 0.72 -4.26
N VAL A 112 -10.86 1.46 -4.92
CA VAL A 112 -12.18 1.79 -4.37
C VAL A 112 -13.20 0.80 -4.89
N PHE A 113 -14.04 0.32 -3.98
CA PHE A 113 -15.17 -0.54 -4.29
C PHE A 113 -16.45 0.06 -3.73
N ASN A 114 -17.56 -0.17 -4.43
CA ASN A 114 -18.88 0.12 -3.87
C ASN A 114 -19.34 -0.98 -2.90
N GLU A 115 -20.51 -0.77 -2.29
CA GLU A 115 -21.15 -1.71 -1.35
C GLU A 115 -21.42 -3.11 -1.93
N TYR A 116 -21.45 -3.24 -3.26
CA TYR A 116 -21.63 -4.52 -3.98
C TYR A 116 -20.30 -5.19 -4.37
N GLY A 117 -19.17 -4.62 -3.98
CA GLY A 117 -17.84 -5.12 -4.33
C GLY A 117 -17.43 -4.86 -5.78
N GLN A 118 -18.03 -3.87 -6.44
CA GLN A 118 -17.66 -3.46 -7.80
C GLN A 118 -16.59 -2.38 -7.78
N LEU A 119 -15.57 -2.53 -8.62
CA LEU A 119 -14.45 -1.62 -8.71
C LEU A 119 -14.88 -0.27 -9.30
N LEU A 120 -14.40 0.81 -8.69
CA LEU A 120 -14.62 2.19 -9.14
C LEU A 120 -13.31 2.86 -9.55
N ASP A 121 -13.42 3.74 -10.53
CA ASP A 121 -12.39 4.67 -10.99
C ASP A 121 -12.86 6.12 -10.85
N TRP A 122 -11.90 7.05 -10.71
CA TRP A 122 -12.15 8.48 -10.63
C TRP A 122 -11.74 9.16 -11.93
N ASP A 123 -12.65 9.91 -12.52
CA ASP A 123 -12.35 10.87 -13.58
C ASP A 123 -12.47 12.29 -12.99
N PHE A 124 -11.40 13.07 -13.12
CA PHE A 124 -11.36 14.45 -12.65
C PHE A 124 -12.46 15.34 -13.25
N ALA A 125 -13.00 15.00 -14.42
CA ALA A 125 -14.06 15.77 -15.07
C ALA A 125 -15.47 15.33 -14.68
N SER A 126 -15.70 14.04 -14.45
CA SER A 126 -17.05 13.44 -14.35
C SER A 126 -17.32 12.72 -13.03
N GLY A 127 -16.28 12.45 -12.24
CA GLY A 127 -16.35 11.84 -10.92
C GLY A 127 -16.14 10.32 -10.92
N TRP A 128 -16.68 9.66 -9.88
CA TRP A 128 -16.55 8.22 -9.70
C TRP A 128 -17.45 7.45 -10.66
N HIS A 129 -16.89 6.43 -11.32
CA HIS A 129 -17.60 5.56 -12.25
C HIS A 129 -17.18 4.10 -12.04
N LEU A 130 -18.06 3.18 -12.42
CA LEU A 130 -17.71 1.75 -12.48
C LEU A 130 -16.59 1.56 -13.50
N HIS A 131 -15.56 0.82 -13.09
CA HIS A 131 -14.43 0.42 -13.94
C HIS A 131 -14.88 -0.48 -15.10
#